data_AF-A0A3C2D9L6-F1
#
_entry.id   AF-A0A3C2D9L6-F1
#
_cell.length_a   1.000
_cell.length_b   1.000
_cell.length_c   1.000
_cell.angle_alpha   90.00
_cell.angle_beta   90.00
_cell.angle_gamma   90.00
#
_symmetry.space_group_name_H-M   'P 1'
#
loop_
_entity.id
_entity.type
_entity.pdbx_description
1 polymer ?
#
loop_
_entity_poly.entity_id
_entity_poly.type
_entity_poly.pdbx_seq_one_letter_code
_entity_poly.pdbx_strand_id
1 'polypeptide(L)' 'MKDVLTHKGFIGSVHFSTDDRVFFGKIEGINDLVTFEGTTVDELENAFKSMVEEHINDCKLETGN' A
#
# COMPACT_ATOMS: atom_id res chain seq x y z
N MET A 1 7.74 15.31 9.59
CA MET A 1 6.41 14.75 9.24
C MET A 1 6.62 13.28 8.90
N LYS A 2 5.62 12.42 9.10
CA LYS A 2 5.70 11.01 8.72
C LYS A 2 4.79 10.83 7.51
N ASP A 3 5.40 10.78 6.33
CA ASP A 3 4.74 10.58 5.04
C ASP A 3 4.52 9.07 4.76
N VAL A 4 4.16 8.34 5.82
CA VAL A 4 4.05 6.88 5.82
C VAL A 4 2.76 6.40 6.46
N LEU A 5 2.15 5.41 5.84
CA LEU A 5 1.03 4.65 6.37
C LEU A 5 1.55 3.37 7.04
N THR A 6 0.86 2.90 8.07
CA THR A 6 1.23 1.65 8.74
C THR A 6 0.01 0.78 9.00
N HIS A 7 0.06 -0.49 8.60
CA HIS A 7 -1.02 -1.44 8.82
C HIS A 7 -0.47 -2.86 8.98
N LYS A 8 -0.88 -3.59 10.02
CA LYS A 8 -0.42 -4.98 10.31
C LYS A 8 1.11 -5.17 10.30
N GLY A 9 1.86 -4.13 10.65
CA GLY A 9 3.33 -4.15 10.64
C GLY A 9 3.96 -3.79 9.29
N PHE A 10 3.16 -3.62 8.23
CA PHE A 10 3.61 -3.11 6.94
C PHE A 10 3.67 -1.58 6.94
N ILE A 11 4.58 -1.04 6.14
CA ILE A 11 4.81 0.40 5.99
C ILE A 11 4.51 0.76 4.54
N GLY A 12 3.65 1.74 4.31
CA GLY A 12 3.38 2.29 2.99
C GLY A 12 4.00 3.67 2.86
N SER A 13 4.81 3.89 1.84
CA SER A 13 5.30 5.23 1.48
C SER A 13 4.25 5.95 0.62
N VAL A 14 4.05 7.26 0.85
CA VAL A 14 3.05 8.06 0.12
C VAL A 14 3.69 9.24 -0.58
N HIS A 15 3.31 9.44 -1.84
CA HIS A 15 3.69 10.55 -2.69
C HIS A 15 2.47 11.16 -3.37
N PHE A 16 2.56 12.42 -3.76
CA PHE A 16 1.50 13.11 -4.51
C PHE A 16 1.99 13.40 -5.93
N SER A 17 1.24 12.95 -6.93
CA SER A 17 1.44 13.33 -8.33
C SER A 17 0.68 14.61 -8.61
N THR A 18 1.39 15.67 -8.99
CA THR A 18 0.75 16.94 -9.40
C THR A 18 0.13 16.86 -10.79
N ASP A 19 0.63 15.97 -11.65
CA ASP A 19 0.16 15.79 -13.03
C ASP A 19 -1.22 15.11 -13.03
N ASP A 20 -1.31 13.97 -12.35
CA ASP A 20 -2.52 13.17 -12.22
C ASP A 20 -3.45 13.64 -11.08
N ARG A 21 -2.96 14.53 -10.22
CA ARG A 21 -3.64 15.00 -8.99
C ARG A 21 -4.09 13.85 -8.08
N VAL A 22 -3.26 12.82 -7.95
CA VAL A 22 -3.55 11.62 -7.16
C VAL A 22 -2.44 11.39 -6.14
N PHE A 23 -2.80 10.83 -4.98
CA PHE A 23 -1.82 10.26 -4.06
C PHE A 23 -1.55 8.83 -4.49
N PHE A 24 -0.27 8.47 -4.55
CA PHE A 24 0.16 7.12 -4.88
C PHE A 24 1.22 6.69 -3.88
N GLY A 25 1.31 5.39 -3.67
CA GLY A 25 2.19 4.82 -2.69
C GLY A 25 2.51 3.37 -2.96
N LYS A 26 3.48 2.85 -2.20
CA LYS A 26 3.88 1.46 -2.26
C LYS A 26 4.22 0.90 -0.89
N ILE A 27 4.02 -0.40 -0.73
CA ILE A 27 4.39 -1.13 0.47
C ILE A 27 5.91 -1.33 0.47
N GLU A 28 6.55 -0.89 1.54
CA GLU A 28 7.98 -1.00 1.75
C GLU A 28 8.32 -2.24 2.60
N GLY A 29 9.51 -2.79 2.39
CA GLY A 29 10.05 -3.90 3.19
C GLY A 29 9.49 -5.28 2.82
N ILE A 30 8.88 -5.40 1.64
CA ILE A 30 8.45 -6.67 1.05
C ILE A 30 9.25 -6.96 -0.23
N ASN A 31 9.32 -8.23 -0.64
CA ASN A 31 9.97 -8.61 -1.90
C ASN A 31 9.11 -8.30 -3.13
N ASP A 32 7.80 -8.17 -2.93
CA ASP A 32 6.83 -7.96 -3.98
C ASP A 32 6.59 -6.46 -4.25
N LEU A 33 6.15 -6.10 -5.45
CA LEU A 33 5.84 -4.71 -5.78
C LEU A 33 4.35 -4.47 -5.63
N VAL A 34 3.94 -4.05 -4.43
CA VAL A 34 2.55 -3.72 -4.13
C VAL A 34 2.38 -2.21 -4.05
N THR A 35 1.54 -1.67 -4.93
CA THR A 35 1.25 -0.24 -5.04
C THR A 35 -0.22 0.05 -4.72
N PHE A 36 -0.51 1.27 -4.28
CA PHE A 36 -1.84 1.73 -3.97
C PHE A 36 -1.97 3.21 -4.33
N GLU A 37 -3.18 3.66 -4.63
CA GLU A 37 -3.47 5.04 -4.98
C GLU A 37 -4.83 5.49 -4.44
N GLY A 38 -5.02 6.81 -4.35
CA GLY A 38 -6.27 7.40 -3.89
C GLY A 38 -6.30 8.90 -4.16
N THR A 39 -7.49 9.43 -4.45
CA THR A 39 -7.67 10.88 -4.66
C THR A 39 -7.96 11.63 -3.36
N THR A 40 -8.40 10.89 -2.34
CA THR A 40 -8.62 11.38 -0.98
C THR A 40 -7.80 10.57 0.03
N VAL A 41 -7.61 11.12 1.23
CA VAL A 41 -6.89 10.43 2.31
C VAL A 41 -7.59 9.12 2.69
N ASP A 42 -8.93 9.13 2.75
CA ASP A 42 -9.71 7.95 3.13
C ASP A 42 -9.59 6.82 2.09
N GLU A 43 -9.68 7.16 0.80
CA GLU A 43 -9.43 6.21 -0.29
C GLU A 43 -8.02 5.64 -0.23
N LEU A 44 -7.01 6.50 -0.01
CA LEU A 44 -5.62 6.08 0.07
C LEU A 44 -5.38 5.11 1.25
N GLU A 45 -5.95 5.40 2.42
CA GLU A 45 -5.86 4.53 3.58
C GLU A 45 -6.55 3.19 3.37
N ASN A 46 -7.74 3.20 2.75
CA ASN A 46 -8.48 1.97 2.45
C ASN A 46 -7.78 1.13 1.37
N ALA A 47 -7.27 1.77 0.31
CA ALA A 47 -6.49 1.11 -0.73
C ALA A 47 -5.24 0.46 -0.14
N PHE A 48 -4.49 1.17 0.71
CA PHE A 48 -3.33 0.60 1.39
C PHE A 48 -3.70 -0.62 2.25
N LYS A 49 -4.77 -0.55 3.05
CA LYS A 49 -5.21 -1.68 3.88
C LYS A 49 -5.63 -2.88 3.03
N SER A 50 -6.35 -2.67 1.94
CA SER A 50 -6.76 -3.73 1.02
C SER A 50 -5.56 -4.41 0.38
N MET A 51 -4.62 -3.62 -0.14
CA MET A 51 -3.41 -4.14 -0.77
C MET A 51 -2.52 -4.92 0.21
N VAL A 52 -2.46 -4.50 1.48
CA VAL A 52 -1.77 -5.26 2.54
C VAL A 52 -2.47 -6.60 2.81
N GLU A 53 -3.80 -6.61 2.93
CA GLU A 53 -4.58 -7.84 3.13
C GLU A 53 -4.39 -8.82 1.97
N GLU A 54 -4.44 -8.32 0.74
CA GLU A 54 -4.24 -9.10 -0.48
C GLU A 54 -2.82 -9.66 -0.55
N HIS A 55 -1.78 -8.85 -0.26
CA HIS A 55 -0.40 -9.33 -0.21
C HIS A 55 -0.20 -10.44 0.84
N ILE A 56 -0.76 -10.28 2.04
CA ILE A 56 -0.71 -11.32 3.08
C ILE A 56 -1.41 -12.59 2.62
N ASN A 57 -2.54 -12.46 1.92
CA ASN A 57 -3.28 -13.60 1.40
C ASN A 57 -2.51 -14.32 0.29
N ASP A 58 -1.94 -13.58 -0.65
CA ASP A 58 -1.14 -14.13 -1.75
C ASP A 58 0.09 -14.88 -1.21
N CYS A 59 0.83 -14.26 -0.28
CA CYS A 59 1.99 -14.88 0.36
C CYS A 59 1.64 -16.19 1.10
N LYS A 60 0.44 -16.27 1.71
CA LYS A 60 -0.05 -17.52 2.32
C LYS A 60 -0.35 -18.60 1.29
N LEU A 61 -0.88 -18.23 0.12
CA LEU A 61 -1.18 -19.17 -0.95
C LEU A 61 0.10 -19.72 -1.60
N GLU A 62 1.14 -18.89 -1.73
CA GLU A 62 2.43 -19.31 -2.30
C GLU A 62 3.18 -20.34 -1.43
N THR A 63 3.02 -20.29 -0.10
CA THR A 63 3.67 -21.23 0.83
C THR A 63 2.94 -22.59 0.97
N GLY A 64 1.85 -22.79 0.23
CA GLY A 64 0.98 -23.97 0.31
C GLY A 64 1.13 -24.99 -0.82
N ASN A 65 2.31 -25.12 -1.45
CA ASN A 65 2.60 -26.15 -2.46
C ASN A 65 3.96 -26.82 -2.22
#